data_AF-B2AQJ1-F1
#
_entry.id   AF-B2AQJ1-F1
#
_cell.length_a   1.000
_cell.length_b   1.000
_cell.length_c   1.000
_cell.angle_alpha   90.00
_cell.angle_beta   90.00
_cell.angle_gamma   90.00
#
_symmetry.space_group_name_H-M   'P 1'
#
loop_
_entity.id
_entity.type
_entity.pdbx_description
1 polymer ?
#
loop_
_entity_poly.entity_id
_entity_poly.type
_entity_poly.pdbx_seq_one_letter_code
_entity_poly.pdbx_strand_id
1 'polypeptide(L)'
;MPGSSLWLLPPLTHPLYSILTKLISSTLPSKCPSEAASSPKVKPHFFSPHMTLTSDVPPSVYGSDPQAWLDSIPFPSAEHVKVRFGKVKSQDVFYRRCYISVGYEGVKDLAGVSRARGVFGEEDERGEKTKEWLEWWRKQFGPHVSLM
;
A
#
# COMPACT_ATOMS: atom_id res chain seq x y z
N MET A 1 14.94 -3.55 -5.59
CA MET A 1 14.77 -2.62 -4.48
C MET A 1 15.03 -3.39 -3.20
N PRO A 2 16.24 -3.31 -2.60
CA PRO A 2 16.49 -3.92 -1.30
C PRO A 2 15.76 -3.10 -0.23
N GLY A 3 14.79 -3.69 0.44
CA GLY A 3 14.04 -3.03 1.52
C GLY A 3 12.65 -3.63 1.70
N SER A 4 12.12 -3.47 2.91
CA SER A 4 10.75 -3.86 3.24
C SER A 4 9.76 -2.76 2.86
N SER A 5 8.47 -3.10 2.85
CA SER A 5 7.38 -2.14 2.69
C SER A 5 6.40 -2.25 3.86
N LEU A 6 5.72 -1.14 4.16
CA LEU A 6 4.64 -1.11 5.13
C LEU A 6 3.31 -1.00 4.40
N TRP A 7 2.36 -1.84 4.80
CA TRP A 7 1.08 -2.01 4.13
C TRP A 7 -0.07 -1.75 5.11
N LEU A 8 -1.09 -1.04 4.64
CA LEU A 8 -2.40 -0.98 5.29
C LEU A 8 -3.29 -2.08 4.71
N LEU A 9 -3.77 -2.98 5.57
CA LEU A 9 -4.66 -4.07 5.20
C LEU A 9 -6.08 -3.80 5.72
N PRO A 10 -7.14 -4.20 4.98
CA PRO A 10 -8.48 -4.22 5.54
C PRO A 10 -8.56 -5.28 6.65
N PRO A 11 -9.31 -5.04 7.74
CA PRO A 11 -9.49 -6.04 8.80
C PRO A 11 -10.08 -7.33 8.22
N LEU A 12 -9.61 -8.49 8.70
CA LEU A 12 -10.05 -9.81 8.21
C LEU A 12 -11.56 -10.03 8.37
N THR A 13 -12.16 -9.42 9.40
CA THR A 13 -13.60 -9.50 9.69
C THR A 13 -14.43 -8.52 8.85
N HIS A 14 -13.80 -7.54 8.20
CA HIS A 14 -14.51 -6.54 7.41
C HIS A 14 -14.84 -7.10 6.00
N PRO A 15 -16.07 -6.92 5.47
CA PRO A 15 -16.47 -7.46 4.16
C PRO A 15 -15.54 -7.06 3.00
N LEU A 16 -14.88 -5.93 3.14
CA LEU A 16 -13.92 -5.45 2.15
C LEU A 16 -12.76 -6.42 1.90
N TYR A 17 -12.27 -7.12 2.94
CA TYR A 17 -11.18 -8.08 2.79
C TYR A 17 -11.58 -9.22 1.84
N SER A 18 -12.76 -9.82 2.04
CA SER A 18 -13.24 -10.91 1.20
C SER A 18 -13.59 -10.46 -0.22
N ILE A 19 -14.17 -9.27 -0.38
CA ILE A 19 -14.49 -8.69 -1.69
C ILE A 19 -13.22 -8.46 -2.51
N LEU A 20 -12.21 -7.78 -1.94
CA LEU A 20 -10.96 -7.49 -2.63
C LEU A 20 -10.18 -8.78 -2.92
N THR A 21 -10.13 -9.71 -1.96
CA THR A 21 -9.51 -11.02 -2.16
C THR A 21 -10.13 -11.73 -3.37
N LYS A 22 -11.48 -11.78 -3.45
CA LYS A 22 -12.17 -12.40 -4.60
C LYS A 22 -11.89 -11.69 -5.92
N LEU A 23 -11.80 -10.36 -5.91
CA LEU A 23 -11.45 -9.58 -7.10
C LEU A 23 -10.05 -9.93 -7.62
N ILE A 24 -9.06 -9.94 -6.73
CA ILE A 24 -7.65 -10.24 -7.03
C ILE A 24 -7.47 -11.71 -7.42
N SER A 25 -8.08 -12.63 -6.68
CA SER A 25 -7.76 -14.06 -6.79
C SER A 25 -8.58 -14.83 -7.82
N SER A 26 -9.69 -14.25 -8.30
CA SER A 26 -10.64 -14.98 -9.14
C SER A 26 -11.31 -14.12 -10.20
N THR A 27 -11.97 -13.03 -9.80
CA THR A 27 -12.83 -12.28 -10.73
C THR A 27 -12.02 -11.63 -11.85
N LEU A 28 -10.97 -10.86 -11.53
CA LEU A 28 -10.19 -10.19 -12.58
C LEU A 28 -9.34 -11.17 -13.39
N PRO A 29 -8.64 -12.15 -12.79
CA PRO A 29 -7.93 -13.16 -13.56
C PRO A 29 -8.80 -13.95 -14.53
N SER A 30 -10.04 -14.27 -14.16
CA SER A 30 -10.97 -14.98 -15.06
C SER A 30 -11.48 -14.10 -16.21
N LYS A 31 -11.59 -12.78 -16.00
CA LYS A 31 -12.07 -11.82 -17.01
C LYS A 31 -10.95 -11.28 -17.90
N CYS A 32 -9.73 -11.21 -17.39
CA CYS A 32 -8.55 -10.67 -18.06
C CYS A 32 -7.35 -11.64 -17.94
N PRO A 33 -7.45 -12.87 -18.47
CA PRO A 33 -6.43 -13.90 -18.28
C PRO A 33 -5.07 -13.55 -18.89
N SER A 34 -5.03 -12.75 -19.96
CA SER A 34 -3.78 -12.23 -20.55
C SER A 34 -3.05 -11.25 -19.63
N GLU A 35 -3.79 -10.53 -18.79
CA GLU A 35 -3.25 -9.49 -17.92
C GLU A 35 -2.84 -10.02 -16.55
N ALA A 36 -3.52 -11.07 -16.09
CA ALA A 36 -3.29 -11.68 -14.78
C ALA A 36 -2.03 -12.55 -14.70
N ALA A 37 -1.42 -12.86 -15.85
CA ALA A 37 -0.18 -13.60 -15.92
C ALA A 37 0.86 -12.80 -16.71
N SER A 38 2.07 -12.66 -16.17
CA SER A 38 3.19 -12.03 -16.88
C SER A 38 3.61 -12.84 -18.13
N SER A 39 3.14 -14.08 -18.26
CA SER A 39 3.32 -14.99 -19.40
C SER A 39 2.32 -16.16 -19.32
N PRO A 40 1.92 -16.79 -20.44
CA PRO A 40 1.05 -17.97 -20.44
C PRO A 40 1.51 -19.15 -19.57
N LYS A 41 2.79 -19.18 -19.20
CA LYS A 41 3.41 -20.23 -18.36
C LYS A 41 3.44 -19.88 -16.87
N VAL A 42 3.04 -18.67 -16.48
CA VAL A 42 3.13 -18.17 -15.10
C VAL A 42 1.75 -18.25 -14.46
N LYS A 43 1.64 -18.92 -13.31
CA LYS A 43 0.40 -18.90 -12.52
C LYS A 43 0.11 -17.47 -12.07
N PRO A 44 -1.16 -17.03 -12.07
CA PRO A 44 -1.51 -15.69 -11.61
C PRO A 44 -0.92 -15.43 -10.21
N HIS A 45 -0.24 -14.30 -10.07
CA HIS A 45 0.31 -13.89 -8.78
C HIS A 45 -0.83 -13.33 -7.92
N PHE A 46 -1.16 -14.05 -6.86
CA PHE A 46 -2.13 -13.57 -5.88
C PHE A 46 -1.38 -12.92 -4.72
N PHE A 47 -1.85 -11.74 -4.34
CA PHE A 47 -1.33 -10.98 -3.21
C PHE A 47 -2.47 -10.60 -2.27
N SER A 48 -2.15 -10.42 -0.99
CA SER A 48 -3.15 -9.96 -0.01
C SER A 48 -3.65 -8.57 -0.37
N PRO A 49 -4.94 -8.25 -0.19
CA PRO A 49 -5.44 -6.91 -0.46
C PRO A 49 -4.75 -5.89 0.48
N HIS A 50 -4.03 -4.93 -0.09
CA HIS A 50 -3.30 -3.93 0.68
C HIS A 50 -3.22 -2.59 -0.05
N MET A 51 -2.95 -1.54 0.72
CA MET A 51 -2.46 -0.25 0.25
C MET A 51 -1.04 -0.05 0.77
N THR A 52 -0.08 0.20 -0.12
CA THR A 52 1.29 0.48 0.28
C THR A 52 1.40 1.87 0.90
N LEU A 53 1.84 1.93 2.16
CA LEU A 53 2.08 3.16 2.91
C LEU A 53 3.47 3.73 2.63
N THR A 54 4.48 2.85 2.60
CA THR A 54 5.85 3.20 2.22
C THR A 54 6.61 1.98 1.74
N SER A 55 7.71 2.21 1.03
CA SER A 55 8.62 1.21 0.50
C SER A 55 10.07 1.61 0.79
N ASP A 56 10.99 0.68 0.56
CA ASP A 56 12.43 0.86 0.73
C ASP A 56 12.83 1.11 2.19
N VAL A 57 12.12 0.49 3.14
CA VAL A 57 12.52 0.48 4.56
C VAL A 57 13.78 -0.38 4.70
N PRO A 58 14.93 0.20 5.10
CA PRO A 58 16.17 -0.56 5.26
C PRO A 58 16.06 -1.58 6.40
N PRO A 59 16.62 -2.80 6.27
CA PRO A 59 16.60 -3.78 7.35
C PRO A 59 17.24 -3.31 8.66
N SER A 60 18.21 -2.39 8.57
CA SER A 60 18.83 -1.77 9.75
C SER A 60 17.86 -0.95 10.59
N VAL A 61 16.73 -0.51 10.05
CA VAL A 61 15.71 0.27 10.77
C VAL A 61 14.93 -0.60 11.75
N TYR A 62 14.59 -1.83 11.35
CA TYR A 62 13.79 -2.74 12.16
C TYR A 62 14.61 -3.84 12.86
N GLY A 63 15.88 -4.00 12.50
CA GLY A 63 16.81 -4.90 13.17
C GLY A 63 16.33 -6.35 13.19
N SER A 64 16.50 -7.01 14.33
CA SER A 64 16.07 -8.39 14.54
C SER A 64 14.63 -8.55 15.03
N ASP A 65 13.94 -7.45 15.35
CA ASP A 65 12.56 -7.47 15.85
C ASP A 65 11.66 -6.49 15.07
N PRO A 66 11.19 -6.91 13.88
CA PRO A 66 10.33 -6.08 13.06
C PRO A 66 8.99 -5.73 13.69
N GLN A 67 8.47 -6.60 14.55
CA GLN A 67 7.18 -6.36 15.21
C GLN A 67 7.33 -5.29 16.29
N ALA A 68 8.35 -5.38 17.15
CA ALA A 68 8.62 -4.34 18.14
C ALA A 68 8.89 -2.97 17.49
N TRP A 69 9.58 -2.95 16.34
CA TRP A 69 9.73 -1.73 15.56
C TRP A 69 8.39 -1.19 15.06
N LEU A 70 7.55 -2.04 14.45
CA LEU A 70 6.24 -1.64 13.95
C LEU A 70 5.35 -1.07 15.07
N ASP A 71 5.35 -1.72 16.24
CA ASP A 71 4.59 -1.31 17.42
C ASP A 71 5.11 0.02 18.04
N SER A 72 6.37 0.39 17.75
CA SER A 72 6.98 1.65 18.21
C SER A 72 6.60 2.87 17.35
N ILE A 73 5.95 2.66 16.21
CA ILE A 73 5.55 3.75 15.31
C ILE A 73 4.26 4.36 15.87
N PRO A 74 4.19 5.69 16.07
CA PRO A 74 3.01 6.36 16.62
C PRO A 74 1.92 6.49 15.54
N PHE A 75 1.36 5.36 15.11
CA PHE A 75 0.28 5.36 14.15
C PHE A 75 -0.96 6.06 14.72
N PRO A 76 -1.72 6.80 13.89
CA PRO A 76 -2.99 7.38 14.31
C PRO A 76 -3.96 6.26 14.75
N SER A 77 -4.85 6.58 15.69
CA SER A 77 -5.90 5.63 16.09
C SER A 77 -6.78 5.25 14.88
N ALA A 78 -7.29 4.02 14.87
CA ALA A 78 -8.01 3.46 13.73
C ALA A 78 -9.23 4.31 13.29
N GLU A 79 -9.88 4.99 14.23
CA GLU A 79 -11.02 5.90 13.98
C GLU A 79 -10.66 7.14 13.15
N HIS A 80 -9.38 7.55 13.15
CA HIS A 80 -8.87 8.68 12.38
C HIS A 80 -8.45 8.27 10.96
N VAL A 81 -8.29 6.98 10.69
CA VAL A 81 -7.93 6.47 9.36
C VAL A 81 -9.19 6.25 8.53
N LYS A 82 -9.38 7.05 7.48
CA LYS A 82 -10.58 7.01 6.62
C LYS A 82 -10.23 6.67 5.18
N VAL A 83 -10.21 5.38 4.86
CA VAL A 83 -10.00 4.91 3.48
C VAL A 83 -11.26 5.14 2.66
N ARG A 84 -11.21 6.10 1.72
CA ARG A 84 -12.28 6.33 0.74
C ARG A 84 -11.85 5.85 -0.63
N PHE A 85 -12.58 4.89 -1.19
CA PHE A 85 -12.35 4.42 -2.55
C PHE A 85 -12.93 5.39 -3.58
N GLY A 86 -12.12 5.65 -4.60
CA GLY A 86 -12.51 6.36 -5.80
C GLY A 86 -12.78 5.41 -6.96
N LYS A 87 -12.41 5.84 -8.16
CA LYS A 87 -12.62 5.06 -9.38
C LYS A 87 -11.60 3.92 -9.51
N VAL A 88 -12.00 2.86 -10.20
CA VAL A 88 -11.07 1.89 -10.77
C VAL A 88 -10.32 2.55 -11.93
N LYS A 89 -9.02 2.29 -12.03
CA LYS A 89 -8.14 2.83 -13.06
C LYS A 89 -7.19 1.73 -13.57
N SER A 90 -6.67 1.93 -14.76
CA SER A 90 -5.65 1.07 -15.38
C SER A 90 -4.55 1.92 -16.02
N GLN A 91 -3.33 1.36 -16.05
CA GLN A 91 -2.14 1.96 -16.67
C GLN A 91 -1.24 0.85 -17.23
N ASP A 92 -0.39 1.18 -18.19
CA ASP A 92 0.55 0.22 -18.81
C ASP A 92 1.76 -0.13 -17.92
N VAL A 93 1.73 0.27 -16.64
CA VAL A 93 2.77 -0.02 -15.65
C VAL A 93 2.37 -1.25 -14.84
N PHE A 94 3.26 -2.23 -14.71
CA PHE A 94 2.97 -3.55 -14.10
C PHE A 94 2.18 -3.46 -12.77
N TYR A 95 2.63 -2.66 -11.80
CA TYR A 95 1.98 -2.54 -10.48
C TYR A 95 0.72 -1.67 -10.45
N ARG A 96 0.39 -1.01 -11.57
CA ARG A 96 -0.79 -0.15 -11.75
C ARG A 96 -1.63 -0.59 -12.96
N ARG A 97 -1.54 -1.86 -13.34
CA ARG A 97 -2.33 -2.47 -14.42
C ARG A 97 -3.82 -2.34 -14.17
N CYS A 98 -4.26 -2.66 -12.95
CA CYS A 98 -5.62 -2.40 -12.50
C CYS A 98 -5.61 -2.09 -11.00
N TYR A 99 -6.15 -0.94 -10.60
CA TYR A 99 -6.15 -0.51 -9.20
C TYR A 99 -7.36 0.36 -8.87
N ILE A 100 -7.69 0.41 -7.58
CA ILE A 100 -8.69 1.34 -7.02
C ILE A 100 -7.95 2.53 -6.46
N SER A 101 -8.24 3.75 -6.93
CA SER A 101 -7.68 4.96 -6.31
C SER A 101 -8.26 5.16 -4.90
N VAL A 102 -7.44 5.61 -3.96
CA VAL A 102 -7.86 5.96 -2.59
C VAL A 102 -7.76 7.47 -2.40
N GLY A 103 -8.64 8.05 -1.58
CA GLY A 103 -8.61 9.46 -1.22
C GLY A 103 -7.40 9.79 -0.33
N TYR A 104 -6.58 10.75 -0.76
CA TYR A 104 -5.33 11.15 -0.08
C TYR A 104 -5.53 11.60 1.37
N GLU A 105 -6.50 12.49 1.62
CA GLU A 105 -6.66 13.13 2.93
C GLU A 105 -6.87 12.14 4.08
N GLY A 106 -7.53 11.00 3.83
CA GLY A 106 -7.84 10.03 4.88
C GLY A 106 -6.70 9.07 5.23
N VAL A 107 -5.57 9.14 4.50
CA VAL A 107 -4.44 8.20 4.64
C VAL A 107 -3.07 8.90 4.67
N LYS A 108 -3.01 10.21 4.42
CA LYS A 108 -1.75 10.96 4.32
C LYS A 108 -0.91 10.90 5.60
N ASP A 109 -1.54 11.01 6.77
CA ASP A 109 -0.81 11.03 8.05
C ASP A 109 -0.22 9.65 8.33
N LEU A 110 -0.98 8.59 8.02
CA LEU A 110 -0.54 7.20 8.14
C LEU A 110 0.64 6.89 7.19
N ALA A 111 0.58 7.35 5.94
CA ALA A 111 1.69 7.21 4.99
C ALA A 111 2.90 8.06 5.40
N GLY A 112 2.65 9.26 5.93
CA GLY A 112 3.66 10.18 6.41
C GLY A 112 4.47 9.58 7.55
N VAL A 113 3.81 9.18 8.64
CA VAL A 113 4.51 8.58 9.79
C VAL A 113 5.25 7.29 9.40
N SER A 114 4.68 6.51 8.48
CA SER A 114 5.34 5.31 7.92
C SER A 114 6.65 5.68 7.21
N ARG A 115 6.65 6.74 6.38
CA ARG A 115 7.85 7.19 5.66
C ARG A 115 8.88 7.84 6.58
N ALA A 116 8.43 8.69 7.50
CA ALA A 116 9.27 9.37 8.48
C ALA A 116 10.11 8.34 9.24
N ARG A 117 9.44 7.34 9.83
CA ARG A 117 10.08 6.30 10.65
C ARG A 117 10.79 5.23 9.84
N GLY A 118 10.28 4.89 8.65
CA GLY A 118 10.82 3.83 7.82
C GLY A 118 12.03 4.21 6.99
N VAL A 119 12.18 5.50 6.62
CA VAL A 119 13.17 5.91 5.62
C VAL A 119 13.94 7.16 6.00
N PHE A 120 13.29 8.18 6.54
CA PHE A 120 13.97 9.46 6.79
C PHE A 120 14.57 9.61 8.18
N GLY A 121 14.21 8.72 9.12
CA GLY A 121 14.62 8.83 10.52
C GLY A 121 14.01 10.05 11.22
N GLU A 122 12.89 10.56 10.69
CA GLU A 122 12.13 11.66 11.30
C GLU A 122 11.14 11.11 12.33
N GLU A 123 10.82 11.89 13.36
CA GLU A 123 9.94 11.45 14.45
C GLU A 123 8.51 11.16 13.96
N ASP A 124 8.00 11.99 13.05
CA ASP A 124 6.64 11.95 12.54
C ASP A 124 6.49 12.62 11.15
N GLU A 125 5.24 12.73 10.67
CA GLU A 125 4.90 13.27 9.35
C GLU A 125 5.17 14.76 9.16
N ARG A 126 5.52 15.50 10.22
CA ARG A 126 5.78 16.95 10.18
C ARG A 126 7.21 17.27 9.75
N GLY A 127 8.08 16.27 9.64
CA GLY A 127 9.43 16.41 9.11
C GLY A 127 9.45 16.92 7.65
N GLU A 128 10.43 17.75 7.32
CA GLU A 128 10.51 18.41 6.01
C GLU A 128 10.69 17.41 4.87
N LYS A 129 11.51 16.36 5.05
CA LYS A 129 11.69 15.32 4.03
C LYS A 129 10.42 14.53 3.82
N THR A 130 9.68 14.23 4.89
CA THR A 130 8.39 13.54 4.81
C THR A 130 7.34 14.38 4.09
N LYS A 131 7.25 15.68 4.34
CA LYS A 131 6.33 16.58 3.62
C LYS A 131 6.62 16.63 2.12
N GLU A 132 7.90 16.79 1.74
CA GLU A 132 8.32 16.77 0.34
C GLU A 132 7.97 15.44 -0.33
N TRP A 133 8.25 14.32 0.36
CA TRP A 133 7.92 13.00 -0.14
C TRP A 133 6.42 12.77 -0.27
N LEU A 134 5.60 13.23 0.68
CA LEU A 134 4.14 13.10 0.64
C LEU A 134 3.55 13.82 -0.58
N GLU A 135 4.06 15.00 -0.91
CA GLU A 135 3.60 15.76 -2.07
C GLU A 135 4.04 15.10 -3.39
N TRP A 136 5.25 14.55 -3.44
CA TRP A 136 5.69 13.71 -4.56
C TRP A 136 4.84 12.44 -4.68
N TRP A 137 4.62 11.73 -3.57
CA TRP A 137 3.86 10.49 -3.48
C TRP A 137 2.43 10.70 -3.96
N ARG A 138 1.77 11.77 -3.49
CA ARG A 138 0.42 12.18 -3.94
C ARG A 138 0.33 12.35 -5.45
N LYS A 139 1.32 12.99 -6.09
CA LYS A 139 1.31 13.31 -7.52
C LYS A 139 1.69 12.12 -8.40
N GLN A 140 2.72 11.38 -7.99
CA GLN A 140 3.36 10.37 -8.85
C GLN A 140 2.80 8.97 -8.65
N PHE A 141 2.47 8.61 -7.41
CA PHE A 141 2.02 7.27 -7.05
C PHE A 141 0.53 7.27 -6.70
N GLY A 142 0.18 8.10 -5.71
CA GLY A 142 -1.12 8.21 -5.10
C GLY A 142 -1.47 6.97 -4.28
N PRO A 143 -2.24 7.11 -3.19
CA PRO A 143 -2.72 5.95 -2.46
C PRO A 143 -3.68 5.13 -3.34
N HIS A 144 -3.46 3.83 -3.37
CA HIS A 144 -4.28 2.91 -4.15
C HIS A 144 -4.23 1.49 -3.60
N VAL A 145 -5.20 0.69 -4.01
CA VAL A 145 -5.24 -0.77 -3.81
C VAL A 145 -5.09 -1.42 -5.17
N SER A 146 -3.98 -2.12 -5.40
CA SER A 146 -3.77 -2.90 -6.63
C SER A 146 -4.73 -4.08 -6.67
N LEU A 147 -5.19 -4.39 -7.87
CA LEU A 147 -6.10 -5.51 -8.13
C LEU A 147 -5.49 -6.55 -9.08
N MET A 148 -4.53 -6.13 -9.91
CA MET A 148 -3.68 -6.96 -10.77
C MET A 148 -2.34 -6.27 -11.00
#